data_AF-A0A839TGJ5-F1
#
_entry.id   AF-A0A839TGJ5-F1
#
_cell.length_a   1.000
_cell.length_b   1.000
_cell.length_c   1.000
_cell.angle_alpha   90.00
_cell.angle_beta   90.00
_cell.angle_gamma   90.00
#
_symmetry.space_group_name_H-M   'P 1'
#
loop_
_entity.id
_entity.type
_entity.pdbx_description
1 polymer ?
#
loop_
_entity_poly.entity_id
_entity_poly.type
_entity_poly.pdbx_seq_one_letter_code
_entity_poly.pdbx_strand_id
1 'polypeptide(L)'
;MSDPAAVPSLVREDGRFLDGKIRRVRNASDVAAELDAQWNRFLETSLFPTHLDSHQLLHQDDPVIYQVMAELACRYRIPLRRSQIEHPLLPPPALKMTDRVLLDTYGDSEGLQRLLHYVCSAPEGITEIMCHPGYVDDMLRGMSEWTEIRECELRVFTNPEVARTMQAYSIEPVNFNAVGERPVLSEYAVSSVVPLKKAPSPRSSFAKRKSRSSITQNGRHANHKRQRRRSGSPVGKPVFR
;
A
#
# COMPACT_ATOMS: atom_id res chain seq x y z
N MET A 1 -10.01 18.22 14.52
CA MET A 1 -8.77 18.90 14.95
C MET A 1 -9.03 19.54 16.29
N SER A 2 -8.08 19.43 17.22
CA SER A 2 -8.19 20.03 18.54
C SER A 2 -8.07 21.56 18.45
N ASP A 3 -8.57 22.25 19.48
CA ASP A 3 -8.22 23.66 19.70
C ASP A 3 -6.70 23.75 19.96
N PRO A 4 -5.94 24.61 19.25
CA PRO A 4 -4.51 24.79 19.50
C PRO A 4 -4.16 25.07 20.98
N ALA A 5 -5.03 25.76 21.72
CA ALA A 5 -4.82 26.03 23.14
C ALA A 5 -4.88 24.77 24.02
N ALA A 6 -5.54 23.70 23.54
CA ALA A 6 -5.65 22.42 24.23
C ALA A 6 -4.46 21.48 23.95
N VAL A 7 -3.62 21.78 22.96
CA VAL A 7 -2.47 20.95 22.55
C VAL A 7 -1.18 21.77 22.40
N PRO A 8 -0.80 22.57 23.41
CA PRO A 8 0.23 23.60 23.27
C PRO A 8 1.62 23.05 22.92
N SER A 9 1.93 21.77 23.20
CA SER A 9 3.21 21.18 22.81
C SER A 9 3.33 20.86 21.31
N LEU A 10 2.23 20.93 20.55
CA LEU A 10 2.20 20.55 19.12
C LEU A 10 2.18 21.75 18.18
N VAL A 11 1.89 22.94 18.69
CA VAL A 11 1.64 24.14 17.89
C VAL A 11 2.62 25.27 18.21
N ARG A 12 2.75 26.19 17.27
CA ARG A 12 3.40 27.49 17.46
C ARG A 12 2.42 28.47 18.12
N GLU A 13 2.91 29.65 18.49
CA GLU A 13 2.07 30.74 19.04
C GLU A 13 0.93 31.16 18.10
N ASP A 14 1.13 31.03 16.78
CA ASP A 14 0.11 31.32 15.76
C ASP A 14 -0.89 30.17 15.54
N GLY A 15 -0.82 29.10 16.34
CA GLY A 15 -1.71 27.94 16.28
C GLY A 15 -1.39 26.95 15.16
N ARG A 16 -0.39 27.20 14.31
CA ARG A 16 0.04 26.23 13.29
C ARG A 16 0.85 25.11 13.93
N PHE A 17 0.79 23.90 13.36
CA PHE A 17 1.64 22.80 13.80
C PHE A 17 3.13 23.17 13.73
N LEU A 18 3.87 22.65 14.71
CA LEU A 18 5.33 22.65 14.66
C LEU A 18 5.81 21.82 13.46
N ASP A 19 7.00 22.13 12.96
CA ASP A 19 7.63 21.31 11.93
C ASP A 19 7.94 19.92 12.52
N GLY A 20 7.32 18.90 11.94
CA GLY A 20 7.46 17.52 12.38
C GLY A 20 8.89 17.00 12.32
N LYS A 21 9.71 17.50 11.39
CA LYS A 21 11.12 17.11 11.21
C LYS A 21 12.02 17.58 12.35
N ILE A 22 11.58 18.58 13.12
CA ILE A 22 12.35 19.09 14.25
C ILE A 22 12.00 18.25 15.48
N ARG A 23 12.98 17.47 15.97
CA ARG A 23 12.85 16.74 17.23
C ARG A 23 12.61 17.71 18.38
N ARG A 24 11.47 17.55 19.05
CA ARG A 24 11.07 18.33 20.22
C ARG A 24 10.38 17.42 21.22
N VAL A 25 10.40 17.84 22.48
CA VAL A 25 9.59 17.19 23.51
C VAL A 25 8.12 17.49 23.20
N ARG A 26 7.35 16.43 22.94
CA ARG A 26 5.90 16.48 22.76
C ARG A 26 5.25 15.83 23.97
N ASN A 27 4.17 16.43 24.47
CA ASN A 27 3.41 15.83 25.55
C ASN A 27 2.54 14.71 24.97
N ALA A 28 2.62 13.51 25.54
CA ALA A 28 1.81 12.37 25.10
C ALA A 28 0.30 12.67 25.14
N SER A 29 -0.15 13.43 26.16
CA SER A 29 -1.54 13.87 26.28
C SER A 29 -1.99 14.75 25.11
N ASP A 30 -1.13 15.65 24.64
CA ASP A 30 -1.45 16.56 23.56
C ASP A 30 -1.50 15.80 22.24
N VAL A 31 -0.55 14.88 22.01
CA VAL A 31 -0.53 13.99 20.85
C VAL A 31 -1.80 13.13 20.82
N ALA A 32 -2.19 12.56 21.96
CA ALA A 32 -3.39 11.73 22.06
C ALA A 32 -4.66 12.54 21.80
N ALA A 33 -4.78 13.73 22.39
CA ALA A 33 -5.93 14.61 22.18
C ALA A 33 -6.06 15.02 20.71
N GLU A 34 -4.96 15.42 20.06
CA GLU A 34 -4.96 15.78 18.65
C GLU A 34 -5.24 14.58 17.72
N LEU A 35 -4.66 13.41 18.01
CA LEU A 35 -4.92 12.20 17.23
C LEU A 35 -6.38 11.75 17.35
N ASP A 36 -6.97 11.79 18.56
CA ASP A 36 -8.40 11.52 18.76
C ASP A 36 -9.27 12.54 18.01
N ALA A 37 -8.86 13.81 17.96
CA ALA A 37 -9.58 14.84 17.21
C ALA A 37 -9.45 14.70 15.67
N GLN A 38 -8.34 14.16 15.17
CA GLN A 38 -8.18 13.78 13.76
C GLN A 38 -9.04 12.55 13.43
N TRP A 39 -9.00 11.53 14.29
CA TRP A 39 -9.80 10.32 14.17
C TRP A 39 -11.29 10.63 14.10
N ASN A 40 -11.82 11.40 15.06
CA ASN A 40 -13.23 11.76 15.11
C ASN A 40 -13.65 12.58 13.88
N ARG A 41 -12.79 13.49 13.41
CA ARG A 41 -13.06 14.25 12.20
C ARG A 41 -13.08 13.37 10.94
N PHE A 42 -12.27 12.33 10.88
CA PHE A 42 -12.39 11.34 9.81
C PHE A 42 -13.74 10.60 9.88
N LEU A 43 -14.19 10.19 11.07
CA LEU A 43 -15.46 9.47 11.24
C LEU A 43 -16.68 10.31 10.81
N GLU A 44 -16.61 11.64 10.85
CA GLU A 44 -17.65 12.54 10.30
C GLU A 44 -17.91 12.32 8.80
N THR A 45 -16.95 11.73 8.07
CA THR A 45 -17.12 11.38 6.64
C THR A 45 -18.03 10.16 6.42
N SER A 46 -18.49 9.50 7.48
CA SER A 46 -19.20 8.21 7.44
C SER A 46 -18.37 7.03 6.90
N LEU A 47 -17.05 7.22 6.77
CA LEU A 47 -16.10 6.15 6.50
C LEU A 47 -15.42 5.70 7.79
N PHE A 48 -14.90 4.46 7.79
CA PHE A 48 -14.08 3.94 8.88
C PHE A 48 -12.62 3.77 8.42
N PRO A 49 -11.63 4.29 9.16
CA PRO A 49 -10.22 4.10 8.81
C PRO A 49 -9.86 2.62 8.74
N THR A 50 -9.19 2.20 7.67
CA THR A 50 -8.70 0.82 7.54
C THR A 50 -7.36 0.60 8.22
N HIS A 51 -6.60 1.66 8.50
CA HIS A 51 -5.28 1.65 9.15
C HIS A 51 -4.91 3.07 9.62
N LEU A 52 -3.80 3.18 10.35
CA LEU A 52 -3.14 4.45 10.70
C LEU A 52 -1.78 4.57 10.01
N ASP A 53 -1.44 5.79 9.60
CA ASP A 53 -0.09 6.22 9.23
C ASP A 53 0.15 7.67 9.70
N SER A 54 1.31 8.25 9.39
CA SER A 54 1.59 9.65 9.74
C SER A 54 2.28 10.40 8.61
N HIS A 55 1.88 11.64 8.38
CA HIS A 55 2.58 12.56 7.48
C HIS A 55 4.05 12.69 7.88
N GLN A 56 4.96 12.82 6.91
CA GLN A 56 6.42 12.90 7.13
C GLN A 56 7.00 11.76 7.99
N LEU A 57 6.30 10.63 8.08
CA LEU A 57 6.76 9.45 8.79
C LEU A 57 7.10 9.71 10.27
N LEU A 58 6.43 10.66 10.93
CA LEU A 58 6.68 11.01 12.33
C LEU A 58 6.65 9.82 13.30
N HIS A 59 5.81 8.82 13.05
CA HIS A 59 5.77 7.59 13.85
C HIS A 59 7.06 6.76 13.78
N GLN A 60 7.92 6.96 12.78
CA GLN A 60 9.23 6.32 12.73
C GLN A 60 10.11 6.92 13.81
N ASP A 61 10.31 8.24 13.82
CA ASP A 61 11.41 8.84 14.58
C ASP A 61 11.02 9.40 15.96
N ASP A 62 9.72 9.47 16.27
CA ASP A 62 9.20 9.98 17.53
C ASP A 62 8.51 8.87 18.35
N PRO A 63 9.14 8.38 19.43
CA PRO A 63 8.58 7.33 20.28
C PRO A 63 7.25 7.68 20.93
N VAL A 64 7.00 8.97 21.24
CA VAL A 64 5.74 9.41 21.85
C VAL A 64 4.62 9.31 20.83
N ILE A 65 4.86 9.79 19.60
CA ILE A 65 3.89 9.67 18.50
C ILE A 65 3.62 8.20 18.19
N TYR A 66 4.66 7.37 18.07
CA TYR A 66 4.50 5.94 17.81
C TYR A 66 3.63 5.27 18.89
N GLN A 67 3.94 5.49 20.17
CA GLN A 67 3.22 4.86 21.27
C GLN A 67 1.73 5.22 21.23
N VAL A 68 1.41 6.51 21.13
CA VAL A 68 0.02 6.99 21.11
C VAL A 68 -0.74 6.44 19.90
N MET A 69 -0.11 6.44 18.71
CA MET A 69 -0.72 5.88 17.51
C MET A 69 -0.96 4.38 17.62
N ALA A 70 -0.03 3.64 18.20
CA ALA A 70 -0.14 2.20 18.35
C ALA A 70 -1.19 1.80 19.40
N GLU A 71 -1.30 2.55 20.49
CA GLU A 71 -2.40 2.39 21.47
C GLU A 71 -3.77 2.62 20.80
N LEU A 72 -3.89 3.62 19.93
CA LEU A 72 -5.11 3.88 19.17
C LEU A 72 -5.43 2.76 18.17
N ALA A 73 -4.42 2.30 17.42
CA ALA A 73 -4.56 1.19 16.49
C ALA A 73 -5.06 -0.08 17.18
N CYS A 74 -4.50 -0.40 18.37
CA CYS A 74 -4.96 -1.51 19.19
C CYS A 74 -6.39 -1.31 19.71
N ARG A 75 -6.74 -0.11 20.17
CA ARG A 75 -8.09 0.24 20.66
C ARG A 75 -9.16 0.00 19.60
N TYR A 76 -8.91 0.41 18.36
CA TYR A 76 -9.84 0.25 17.23
C TYR A 76 -9.62 -1.02 16.41
N ARG A 77 -8.64 -1.84 16.78
CA ARG A 77 -8.27 -3.10 16.11
C ARG A 77 -7.94 -2.95 14.62
N ILE A 78 -7.31 -1.84 14.25
CA ILE A 78 -6.84 -1.57 12.90
C ILE A 78 -5.31 -1.68 12.82
N PRO A 79 -4.74 -1.92 11.64
CA PRO A 79 -3.28 -1.90 11.46
C PRO A 79 -2.67 -0.51 11.64
N LEU A 80 -1.40 -0.49 12.02
CA LEU A 80 -0.51 0.66 11.92
C LEU A 80 0.49 0.43 10.78
N ARG A 81 0.85 1.46 10.02
CA ARG A 81 1.99 1.41 9.10
C ARG A 81 3.23 0.91 9.85
N ARG A 82 3.94 -0.03 9.25
CA ARG A 82 5.12 -0.62 9.87
C ARG A 82 6.21 0.44 10.11
N SER A 83 6.85 0.40 11.28
CA SER A 83 8.10 1.12 11.52
C SER A 83 9.30 0.33 10.99
N GLN A 84 10.22 1.01 10.30
CA GLN A 84 11.52 0.48 9.91
C GLN A 84 12.53 0.54 11.07
N ILE A 85 12.21 1.29 12.14
CA ILE A 85 12.98 1.28 13.37
C ILE A 85 12.24 0.52 14.48
N GLU A 86 13.01 0.03 15.44
CA GLU A 86 12.45 -0.66 16.60
C GLU A 86 11.88 0.34 17.61
N HIS A 87 10.68 0.05 18.09
CA HIS A 87 10.03 0.75 19.19
C HIS A 87 9.81 -0.21 20.37
N PRO A 88 9.62 0.32 21.59
CA PRO A 88 9.29 -0.51 22.74
C PRO A 88 8.09 -1.43 22.49
N LEU A 89 8.18 -2.66 23.00
CA LEU A 89 7.11 -3.64 22.87
C LEU A 89 5.85 -3.14 23.61
N LEU A 90 4.71 -3.24 22.94
CA LEU A 90 3.42 -2.92 23.52
C LEU A 90 2.81 -4.16 24.20
N PRO A 91 2.06 -3.98 25.30
CA PRO A 91 1.31 -5.08 25.89
C PRO A 91 0.24 -5.59 24.91
N PRO A 92 -0.19 -6.86 25.02
CA PRO A 92 -1.27 -7.40 24.19
C PRO A 92 -2.55 -6.54 24.22
N PRO A 93 -3.34 -6.51 23.13
CA PRO A 93 -3.18 -7.29 21.90
C PRO A 93 -2.01 -6.83 21.03
N ALA A 94 -1.43 -7.75 20.26
CA ALA A 94 -0.34 -7.43 19.35
C ALA A 94 -0.79 -6.44 18.27
N LEU A 95 0.06 -5.47 17.98
CA LEU A 95 -0.16 -4.49 16.93
C LEU A 95 -0.16 -5.17 15.56
N LYS A 96 -1.18 -4.92 14.76
CA LYS A 96 -1.26 -5.42 13.38
C LYS A 96 -0.46 -4.48 12.47
N MET A 97 0.43 -5.05 11.65
CA MET A 97 1.24 -4.32 10.69
C MET A 97 1.46 -5.19 9.45
N THR A 98 1.87 -4.57 8.35
CA THR A 98 2.38 -5.27 7.17
C THR A 98 3.68 -6.01 7.52
N ASP A 99 4.03 -7.02 6.71
CA ASP A 99 5.28 -7.76 6.89
C ASP A 99 6.49 -6.87 6.57
N ARG A 100 6.32 -5.96 5.58
CA ARG A 100 7.36 -5.01 5.13
C ARG A 100 6.77 -3.67 4.73
N VAL A 101 7.62 -2.64 4.77
CA VAL A 101 7.33 -1.31 4.25
C VAL A 101 8.53 -0.79 3.45
N LEU A 102 8.27 -0.24 2.27
CA LEU A 102 9.23 0.44 1.41
C LEU A 102 8.93 1.94 1.45
N LEU A 103 9.84 2.71 2.05
CA LEU A 103 9.74 4.16 2.25
C LEU A 103 10.62 4.92 1.25
N ASP A 104 10.53 4.54 -0.02
CA ASP A 104 11.31 5.13 -1.11
C ASP A 104 10.46 6.13 -1.92
N THR A 105 11.08 6.80 -2.89
CA THR A 105 10.43 7.70 -3.83
C THR A 105 10.73 7.27 -5.26
N TYR A 106 9.89 7.68 -6.21
CA TYR A 106 9.95 7.19 -7.59
C TYR A 106 9.85 8.31 -8.62
N GLY A 107 10.16 9.55 -8.20
CA GLY A 107 10.07 10.73 -9.04
C GLY A 107 11.24 10.97 -10.00
N ASP A 108 12.36 10.27 -9.80
CA ASP A 108 13.56 10.40 -10.62
C ASP A 108 13.53 9.54 -11.89
N SER A 109 14.60 9.58 -12.70
CA SER A 109 14.69 8.83 -13.95
C SER A 109 14.71 7.31 -13.77
N GLU A 110 15.11 6.83 -12.59
CA GLU A 110 15.26 5.41 -12.26
C GLU A 110 14.06 4.87 -11.47
N GLY A 111 13.06 5.71 -11.16
CA GLY A 111 11.91 5.35 -10.33
C GLY A 111 11.14 4.13 -10.85
N LEU A 112 10.96 4.02 -12.17
CA LEU A 112 10.32 2.84 -12.76
C LEU A 112 11.17 1.58 -12.56
N GLN A 113 12.47 1.64 -12.87
CA GLN A 113 13.38 0.51 -12.70
C GLN A 113 13.40 0.02 -11.25
N ARG A 114 13.42 0.97 -10.31
CA ARG A 114 13.45 0.70 -8.87
C ARG A 114 12.15 0.06 -8.37
N LEU A 115 10.99 0.57 -8.80
CA LEU A 115 9.70 -0.04 -8.49
C LEU A 115 9.60 -1.47 -9.04
N LEU A 116 10.00 -1.68 -10.31
CA LEU A 116 10.00 -3.02 -10.91
C LEU A 116 10.94 -3.97 -10.17
N HIS A 117 12.11 -3.50 -9.74
CA HIS A 117 13.02 -4.30 -8.92
C HIS A 117 12.36 -4.74 -7.60
N TYR A 118 11.68 -3.83 -6.90
CA TYR A 118 10.96 -4.18 -5.68
C TYR A 118 9.83 -5.18 -5.91
N VAL A 119 9.06 -5.03 -6.99
CA VAL A 119 7.99 -5.98 -7.34
C VAL A 119 8.60 -7.36 -7.64
N CYS A 120 9.65 -7.45 -8.46
CA CYS A 120 10.27 -8.72 -8.84
C CYS A 120 10.98 -9.44 -7.67
N SER A 121 11.41 -8.70 -6.65
CA SER A 121 12.15 -9.23 -5.49
C SER A 121 11.31 -9.28 -4.21
N ALA A 122 10.01 -8.98 -4.31
CA ALA A 122 9.11 -8.98 -3.17
C ALA A 122 9.09 -10.39 -2.53
N PRO A 123 9.41 -10.51 -1.24
CA PRO A 123 9.29 -11.78 -0.54
C PRO A 123 7.82 -12.11 -0.28
N GLU A 124 7.56 -13.35 0.12
CA GLU A 124 6.23 -13.76 0.58
C GLU A 124 5.76 -12.88 1.74
N GLY A 125 4.48 -12.49 1.71
CA GLY A 125 3.86 -11.62 2.71
C GLY A 125 3.18 -10.41 2.10
N ILE A 126 2.84 -9.45 2.96
CA ILE A 126 2.26 -8.15 2.60
C ILE A 126 3.36 -7.09 2.70
N THR A 127 3.74 -6.52 1.56
CA THR A 127 4.65 -5.38 1.47
C THR A 127 3.87 -4.12 1.17
N GLU A 128 4.00 -3.10 2.01
CA GLU A 128 3.52 -1.75 1.74
C GLU A 128 4.57 -0.97 0.93
N ILE A 129 4.14 -0.29 -0.14
CA ILE A 129 4.98 0.63 -0.92
C ILE A 129 4.43 2.04 -0.74
N MET A 130 5.20 2.91 -0.09
CA MET A 130 4.82 4.32 0.07
C MET A 130 5.03 5.06 -1.25
N CYS A 131 4.11 5.96 -1.59
CA CYS A 131 4.20 6.82 -2.76
C CYS A 131 3.34 8.08 -2.59
N HIS A 132 3.50 9.04 -3.49
CA HIS A 132 2.80 10.31 -3.55
C HIS A 132 2.29 10.66 -4.97
N PRO A 133 1.71 9.71 -5.74
CA PRO A 133 1.21 10.02 -7.09
C PRO A 133 0.10 11.07 -7.02
N GLY A 134 0.12 12.04 -7.95
CA GLY A 134 -0.93 13.06 -8.02
C GLY A 134 -0.68 14.13 -9.07
N TYR A 135 -1.73 14.88 -9.41
CA TYR A 135 -1.66 16.05 -10.29
C TYR A 135 -1.28 17.31 -9.51
N VAL A 136 -0.54 18.23 -10.14
CA VAL A 136 -0.12 19.49 -9.51
C VAL A 136 -1.01 20.64 -9.96
N ASP A 137 -1.81 21.18 -9.04
CA ASP A 137 -2.57 22.40 -9.22
C ASP A 137 -1.97 23.59 -8.42
N ASP A 138 -2.55 24.78 -8.61
CA ASP A 138 -2.07 25.99 -7.95
C ASP A 138 -2.27 25.97 -6.43
N MET A 139 -3.30 25.25 -5.95
CA MET A 139 -3.49 25.06 -4.51
C MET A 139 -2.33 24.25 -3.93
N LEU A 140 -1.94 23.15 -4.56
CA LEU A 140 -0.83 22.30 -4.12
C LEU A 140 0.50 23.07 -4.15
N ARG A 141 0.76 23.85 -5.21
CA ARG A 141 1.96 24.70 -5.31
C ARG A 141 2.04 25.72 -4.17
N GLY A 142 0.89 26.19 -3.68
CA GLY A 142 0.83 27.11 -2.55
C GLY A 142 1.08 26.49 -1.17
N MET A 143 1.01 25.16 -1.03
CA MET A 143 1.07 24.48 0.27
C MET A 143 2.19 23.45 0.44
N SER A 144 2.83 23.00 -0.66
CA SER A 144 3.78 21.90 -0.63
C SER A 144 4.91 22.14 -1.62
N GLU A 145 6.15 21.87 -1.19
CA GLU A 145 7.30 21.80 -2.10
C GLU A 145 7.33 20.47 -2.89
N TRP A 146 6.65 19.43 -2.37
CA TRP A 146 6.51 18.11 -3.00
C TRP A 146 5.51 18.16 -4.17
N THR A 147 5.94 18.73 -5.29
CA THR A 147 5.09 19.05 -6.46
C THR A 147 5.42 18.15 -7.65
N GLU A 148 6.40 18.50 -8.48
CA GLU A 148 6.72 17.82 -9.76
C GLU A 148 6.92 16.30 -9.59
N ILE A 149 7.52 15.90 -8.47
CA ILE A 149 7.70 14.49 -8.08
C ILE A 149 6.38 13.69 -8.09
N ARG A 150 5.24 14.29 -7.73
CA ARG A 150 3.93 13.61 -7.71
C ARG A 150 3.47 13.19 -9.09
N GLU A 151 3.71 14.02 -10.11
CA GLU A 151 3.37 13.71 -11.50
C GLU A 151 4.35 12.69 -12.09
N CYS A 152 5.63 12.76 -11.69
CA CYS A 152 6.60 11.72 -12.03
C CYS A 152 6.21 10.36 -11.44
N GLU A 153 5.88 10.29 -10.15
CA GLU A 153 5.43 9.06 -9.51
C GLU A 153 4.11 8.57 -10.12
N LEU A 154 3.16 9.45 -10.43
CA LEU A 154 1.93 9.06 -11.11
C LEU A 154 2.23 8.33 -12.43
N ARG A 155 3.18 8.81 -13.23
CA ARG A 155 3.61 8.13 -14.48
C ARG A 155 4.25 6.78 -14.21
N VAL A 156 5.03 6.64 -13.13
CA VAL A 156 5.64 5.36 -12.74
C VAL A 156 4.58 4.35 -12.31
N PHE A 157 3.71 4.71 -11.37
CA PHE A 157 2.70 3.80 -10.81
C PHE A 157 1.57 3.45 -11.78
N THR A 158 1.33 4.29 -12.79
CA THR A 158 0.37 3.99 -13.88
C THR A 158 1.03 3.32 -15.10
N ASN A 159 2.34 3.07 -15.07
CA ASN A 159 3.01 2.40 -16.18
C ASN A 159 2.48 0.95 -16.32
N PRO A 160 1.98 0.55 -17.50
CA PRO A 160 1.47 -0.80 -17.72
C PRO A 160 2.46 -1.94 -17.40
N GLU A 161 3.76 -1.66 -17.40
CA GLU A 161 4.80 -2.61 -17.02
C GLU A 161 4.74 -3.02 -15.55
N VAL A 162 4.30 -2.14 -14.66
CA VAL A 162 4.09 -2.47 -13.23
C VAL A 162 3.02 -3.54 -13.09
N ALA A 163 1.88 -3.37 -13.76
CA ALA A 163 0.79 -4.34 -13.74
C ALA A 163 1.18 -5.69 -14.37
N ARG A 164 1.89 -5.66 -15.51
CA ARG A 164 2.42 -6.88 -16.14
C ARG A 164 3.41 -7.63 -15.25
N THR A 165 4.27 -6.90 -14.56
CA THR A 165 5.26 -7.48 -13.64
C THR A 165 4.58 -8.08 -12.42
N MET A 166 3.63 -7.38 -11.80
CA MET A 166 2.82 -7.96 -10.71
C MET A 166 2.15 -9.27 -11.13
N GLN A 167 1.54 -9.30 -12.33
CA GLN A 167 0.91 -10.52 -12.86
C GLN A 167 1.93 -11.65 -13.08
N ALA A 168 3.09 -11.37 -13.65
CA ALA A 168 4.13 -12.36 -13.91
C ALA A 168 4.69 -13.00 -12.62
N TYR A 169 4.70 -12.24 -11.52
CA TYR A 169 5.17 -12.68 -10.21
C TYR A 169 4.03 -13.11 -9.27
N SER A 170 2.79 -13.21 -9.77
CA SER A 170 1.60 -13.56 -8.97
C SER A 170 1.40 -12.67 -7.73
N ILE A 171 1.70 -11.37 -7.88
CA ILE A 171 1.50 -10.35 -6.85
C ILE A 171 0.11 -9.75 -7.03
N GLU A 172 -0.66 -9.77 -5.93
CA GLU A 172 -2.00 -9.20 -5.88
C GLU A 172 -1.98 -7.86 -5.13
N PRO A 173 -2.48 -6.76 -5.74
CA PRO A 173 -2.71 -5.52 -5.01
C PRO A 173 -3.79 -5.72 -3.94
N VAL A 174 -3.46 -5.42 -2.69
CA VAL A 174 -4.38 -5.49 -1.55
C VAL A 174 -4.45 -4.13 -0.84
N ASN A 175 -5.44 -3.97 0.03
CA ASN A 175 -5.48 -2.87 0.99
C ASN A 175 -5.27 -3.40 2.42
N PHE A 176 -5.23 -2.51 3.40
CA PHE A 176 -4.93 -2.85 4.80
C PHE A 176 -5.93 -3.81 5.47
N ASN A 177 -7.12 -4.03 4.92
CA ASN A 177 -8.03 -5.05 5.45
C ASN A 177 -7.42 -6.47 5.38
N ALA A 178 -6.53 -6.73 4.40
CA ALA A 178 -5.82 -8.00 4.28
C ALA A 178 -4.88 -8.29 5.48
N VAL A 179 -4.44 -7.25 6.21
CA VAL A 179 -3.68 -7.40 7.46
C VAL A 179 -4.62 -7.76 8.62
N GLY A 180 -5.84 -7.21 8.60
CA GLY A 180 -6.88 -7.44 9.60
C GLY A 180 -7.42 -8.87 9.62
N GLU A 181 -7.48 -9.52 8.46
CA GLU A 181 -8.16 -10.79 8.21
C GLU A 181 -7.28 -12.05 8.36
N ARG A 182 -5.96 -11.92 8.57
CA ARG A 182 -5.11 -13.10 8.74
C ARG A 182 -5.52 -13.86 10.02
N PRO A 183 -6.01 -15.12 9.90
CA PRO A 183 -6.11 -15.99 11.06
C PRO A 183 -4.70 -16.12 11.61
N VAL A 184 -4.54 -15.93 12.92
CA VAL A 184 -3.34 -16.41 13.60
C VAL A 184 -3.34 -17.92 13.36
N LEU A 185 -2.49 -18.41 12.45
CA LEU A 185 -2.14 -19.82 12.42
C LEU A 185 -1.42 -20.08 13.73
N SER A 186 -2.18 -20.49 14.73
CA SER A 186 -1.66 -20.98 15.99
C SER A 186 -0.75 -22.16 15.67
N GLU A 187 0.56 -21.98 15.87
CA GLU A 187 1.55 -23.07 15.82
C GLU A 187 1.30 -24.16 16.89
N TYR A 188 0.22 -24.06 17.68
CA TYR A 188 -0.20 -25.05 18.67
C TYR A 188 -1.41 -25.90 18.26
N ALA A 189 -1.91 -25.81 17.03
CA ALA A 189 -2.93 -26.74 16.52
C ALA A 189 -2.31 -27.95 15.80
N VAL A 190 -1.33 -28.61 16.42
CA VAL A 190 -0.94 -29.98 16.06
C VAL A 190 -1.11 -30.86 17.30
N SER A 191 -2.32 -31.42 17.44
CA SER A 191 -2.67 -32.68 18.14
C SER A 191 -4.18 -32.61 18.39
N SER A 192 -5.05 -33.43 17.81
CA SER A 192 -4.97 -34.88 17.71
C SER A 192 -6.07 -35.33 16.74
N VAL A 193 -5.70 -35.90 15.59
CA VAL A 193 -6.63 -36.72 14.81
C VAL A 193 -6.08 -38.13 14.82
N VAL A 194 -6.85 -38.99 15.46
CA VAL A 194 -6.63 -40.43 15.68
C VAL A 194 -6.36 -41.13 14.33
N PRO A 195 -5.37 -42.05 14.23
CA PRO A 195 -5.14 -42.77 12.98
C PRO A 195 -6.35 -43.64 12.61
N LEU A 196 -6.99 -43.31 11.49
CA LEU A 196 -7.95 -44.19 10.82
C LEU A 196 -7.24 -45.50 10.43
N LYS A 197 -7.76 -46.63 10.92
CA LYS A 197 -7.31 -47.97 10.56
C LYS A 197 -7.36 -48.13 9.03
N LYS A 198 -6.23 -48.56 8.44
CA LYS A 198 -6.15 -48.92 7.02
C LYS A 198 -7.13 -50.05 6.71
N ALA A 199 -8.08 -49.80 5.79
CA ALA A 199 -8.83 -50.85 5.12
C ALA A 199 -7.93 -51.53 4.06
N PRO A 200 -8.06 -52.84 3.84
CA PRO A 200 -7.23 -53.58 2.89
C PRO A 200 -7.56 -53.23 1.44
N SER A 201 -6.53 -53.20 0.61
CA SER A 201 -6.59 -52.92 -0.83
C SER A 201 -7.26 -54.06 -1.62
N PRO A 202 -8.20 -53.76 -2.53
CA PRO A 202 -8.60 -54.71 -3.55
C PRO A 202 -7.63 -54.68 -4.73
N ARG A 203 -7.31 -55.90 -5.18
CA ARG A 203 -6.47 -56.24 -6.33
C ARG A 203 -7.05 -55.72 -7.65
N SER A 204 -6.17 -55.55 -8.62
CA SER A 204 -6.45 -55.11 -9.99
C SER A 204 -7.33 -56.08 -10.78
N SER A 205 -8.10 -55.53 -11.72
CA SER A 205 -8.41 -56.22 -12.97
C SER A 205 -8.59 -55.21 -14.11
N PHE A 206 -7.69 -55.31 -15.07
CA PHE A 206 -7.80 -54.73 -16.41
C PHE A 206 -9.09 -55.17 -17.11
N ALA A 207 -9.80 -54.25 -17.74
CA ALA A 207 -10.69 -54.55 -18.86
C ALA A 207 -10.61 -53.44 -19.91
N LYS A 208 -10.06 -53.80 -21.08
CA LYS A 208 -10.09 -53.01 -22.33
C LYS A 208 -11.53 -52.85 -22.81
N ARG A 209 -11.91 -51.66 -23.31
CA ARG A 209 -12.85 -51.58 -24.46
C ARG A 209 -12.66 -50.31 -25.29
N LYS A 210 -12.92 -50.51 -26.58
CA LYS A 210 -12.50 -49.75 -27.77
C LYS A 210 -13.37 -48.52 -28.08
N SER A 211 -12.70 -47.61 -28.79
CA SER A 211 -13.09 -46.56 -29.75
C SER A 211 -14.58 -46.29 -30.08
N ARG A 212 -14.85 -45.00 -30.32
CA ARG A 212 -15.43 -44.50 -31.58
C ARG A 212 -15.11 -43.02 -31.82
N SER A 213 -14.62 -42.73 -33.02
CA SER A 213 -14.48 -41.42 -33.69
C SER A 213 -15.87 -40.83 -34.01
N SER A 214 -16.09 -39.54 -34.27
CA SER A 214 -15.60 -38.67 -35.37
C SER A 214 -16.33 -37.31 -35.23
N ILE A 215 -15.74 -36.14 -35.55
CA ILE A 215 -15.98 -35.26 -36.74
C ILE A 215 -15.36 -33.90 -36.33
N THR A 216 -14.22 -33.34 -36.80
CA THR A 216 -13.85 -32.65 -38.08
C THR A 216 -14.89 -31.63 -38.59
N GLN A 217 -14.67 -30.31 -38.71
CA GLN A 217 -13.80 -29.56 -39.65
C GLN A 217 -13.99 -28.05 -39.35
N ASN A 218 -12.94 -27.22 -39.22
CA ASN A 218 -12.20 -26.42 -40.23
C ASN A 218 -12.85 -25.11 -40.76
N GLY A 219 -12.01 -24.06 -40.83
CA GLY A 219 -12.11 -22.89 -41.73
C GLY A 219 -11.86 -21.56 -41.01
N ARG A 220 -10.65 -20.99 -40.89
CA ARG A 220 -9.71 -20.33 -41.85
C ARG A 220 -10.21 -19.06 -42.57
N HIS A 221 -9.29 -18.09 -42.60
CA HIS A 221 -9.15 -16.89 -43.46
C HIS A 221 -9.84 -15.60 -43.01
N ALA A 222 -9.36 -14.38 -43.28
CA ALA A 222 -8.05 -13.78 -43.55
C ALA A 222 -8.28 -12.26 -43.70
N ASN A 223 -7.29 -11.44 -43.31
CA ASN A 223 -6.89 -10.13 -43.84
C ASN A 223 -7.90 -9.13 -44.45
N HIS A 224 -7.85 -7.88 -43.97
CA HIS A 224 -7.63 -6.73 -44.87
C HIS A 224 -6.76 -5.62 -44.24
N LYS A 225 -5.69 -5.28 -44.96
CA LYS A 225 -4.88 -4.05 -44.87
C LYS A 225 -5.61 -2.89 -45.58
N ARG A 226 -5.41 -1.66 -45.10
CA ARG A 226 -5.22 -0.42 -45.91
C ARG A 226 -4.65 0.68 -45.00
N GLN A 227 -3.35 1.05 -45.12
CA GLN A 227 -2.77 2.17 -45.89
C GLN A 227 -3.29 3.57 -45.48
N ARG A 228 -2.49 4.41 -44.80
CA ARG A 228 -1.40 5.34 -45.25
C ARG A 228 -1.87 6.68 -45.87
N ARG A 229 -1.50 7.81 -45.25
CA ARG A 229 -0.97 9.11 -45.79
C ARG A 229 -0.76 10.07 -44.59
N ARG A 230 0.46 10.54 -44.20
CA ARG A 230 1.28 11.69 -44.70
C ARG A 230 0.41 12.94 -44.95
N SER A 231 0.67 14.15 -44.42
CA SER A 231 1.92 14.94 -44.36
C SER A 231 1.70 16.30 -43.67
N GLY A 232 2.75 16.91 -43.09
CA GLY A 232 2.96 18.38 -43.10
C GLY A 232 3.07 19.12 -41.76
N SER A 233 4.30 19.39 -41.29
CA SER A 233 4.66 20.60 -40.49
C SER A 233 5.02 21.76 -41.45
N PRO A 234 5.49 22.98 -41.03
CA PRO A 234 5.54 23.66 -39.73
C PRO A 234 5.11 25.17 -39.81
N VAL A 235 5.49 25.99 -38.81
CA VAL A 235 5.52 27.50 -38.75
C VAL A 235 4.27 28.15 -38.12
N GLY A 236 4.34 29.05 -37.14
CA GLY A 236 5.48 29.77 -36.56
C GLY A 236 5.13 30.55 -35.27
N LYS A 237 6.18 31.01 -34.59
CA LYS A 237 6.13 32.12 -33.63
C LYS A 237 5.93 33.45 -34.38
N PRO A 238 5.44 34.51 -33.73
CA PRO A 238 6.40 35.47 -33.17
C PRO A 238 6.03 36.04 -31.77
N VAL A 239 7.02 36.77 -31.28
CA VAL A 239 7.25 37.47 -30.01
C VAL A 239 6.31 38.68 -29.77
N PHE A 240 6.36 39.23 -28.55
CA PHE A 240 6.01 40.58 -28.03
C PHE A 240 4.88 40.50 -26.99
N ARG A 241 4.98 40.99 -25.75
CA ARG A 241 5.87 41.93 -25.04
C ARG A 241 6.06 41.46 -23.59
#